data_AF-X1D0L5-F1
#
_entry.id   AF-X1D0L5-F1
#
_cell.length_a   1.000
_cell.length_b   1.000
_cell.length_c   1.000
_cell.angle_alpha   90.00
_cell.angle_beta   90.00
_cell.angle_gamma   90.00
#
_symmetry.space_group_name_H-M   'P 1'
#
loop_
_entity.id
_entity.type
_entity.pdbx_description
1 polymer ?
#
loop_
_entity_poly.entity_id
_entity_poly.type
_entity_poly.pdbx_seq_one_letter_code
_entity_poly.pdbx_strand_id
1 'polypeptide(L)'
;GAFIGVVIPALFSALLILAVQRNAAKMVDEIRRQFESNPKILKGEEAADFNKCIDIATKGSIKELILPSIISIATPLTVGILFGVAALAAFLVGAILSGFVFAIMMSNAGGAWDNAKKWIEDGNLGGKGTDVHKASITGDTVGDPFKDTAGPSINTLLVVMSLTAS
;
A
#
# COMPACT_ATOMS: atom_id res chain seq x y z
N GLY A 1 22.67 -12.95 5.23
CA GLY A 1 22.56 -11.49 5.40
C GLY A 1 21.95 -10.82 4.20
N ALA A 2 22.77 -10.41 3.23
CA ALA A 2 22.35 -9.56 2.10
C ALA A 2 21.15 -10.08 1.31
N PHE A 3 21.13 -11.36 0.93
CA PHE A 3 20.01 -11.93 0.19
C PHE A 3 18.67 -11.82 0.95
N ILE A 4 18.67 -12.13 2.25
CA ILE A 4 17.50 -11.95 3.11
C ILE A 4 17.11 -10.47 3.15
N GLY A 5 18.10 -9.58 3.30
CA GLY A 5 17.90 -8.13 3.27
C GLY A 5 17.19 -7.66 2.01
N VAL A 6 17.60 -8.14 0.84
CA VAL A 6 16.99 -7.78 -0.47
C VAL A 6 15.51 -8.20 -0.55
N VAL A 7 15.15 -9.32 0.08
CA VAL A 7 13.79 -9.86 0.03
C VAL A 7 12.81 -9.10 0.93
N ILE A 8 13.28 -8.57 2.07
CA ILE A 8 12.40 -7.98 3.09
C ILE A 8 11.57 -6.80 2.57
N PRO A 9 12.13 -5.81 1.85
CA PRO A 9 11.32 -4.72 1.30
C PRO A 9 10.23 -5.22 0.35
N ALA A 10 10.55 -6.18 -0.53
CA ALA A 10 9.56 -6.75 -1.45
C ALA A 10 8.44 -7.49 -0.70
N LEU A 11 8.78 -8.30 0.30
CA LEU A 11 7.81 -9.00 1.15
C LEU A 11 6.93 -8.01 1.92
N PHE A 12 7.54 -7.00 2.54
CA PHE A 12 6.84 -5.98 3.30
C PHE A 12 5.84 -5.21 2.42
N SER A 13 6.28 -4.77 1.25
CA SER A 13 5.41 -4.09 0.28
C SER A 13 4.28 -4.99 -0.21
N ALA A 14 4.54 -6.26 -0.50
CA ALA A 14 3.50 -7.21 -0.92
C ALA A 14 2.43 -7.39 0.16
N LEU A 15 2.82 -7.50 1.43
CA LEU A 15 1.86 -7.59 2.54
C LEU A 15 0.98 -6.35 2.64
N LEU A 16 1.55 -5.15 2.50
CA LEU A 16 0.81 -3.89 2.53
C LEU A 16 -0.16 -3.76 1.35
N ILE A 17 0.28 -4.09 0.13
CA ILE A 17 -0.58 -4.03 -1.06
C ILE A 17 -1.76 -5.01 -0.92
N LEU A 18 -1.50 -6.24 -0.49
CA LEU A 18 -2.55 -7.24 -0.26
C LEU A 18 -3.52 -6.82 0.87
N ALA A 19 -3.02 -6.17 1.91
CA ALA A 19 -3.83 -5.62 2.98
C ALA A 19 -4.79 -4.52 2.48
N VAL A 20 -4.28 -3.59 1.67
CA VAL A 20 -5.12 -2.56 1.04
C VAL A 20 -6.17 -3.21 0.14
N GLN A 21 -5.78 -4.16 -0.70
CA GLN A 21 -6.72 -4.86 -1.59
C GLN A 21 -7.85 -5.55 -0.83
N ARG A 22 -7.54 -6.28 0.25
CA ARG A 22 -8.56 -6.95 1.08
C ARG A 22 -9.53 -5.96 1.74
N ASN A 23 -9.02 -4.83 2.24
CA ASN A 23 -9.89 -3.84 2.89
C ASN A 23 -10.69 -3.01 1.87
N ALA A 24 -10.13 -2.73 0.70
CA ALA A 24 -10.84 -2.11 -0.40
C ALA A 24 -12.00 -3.00 -0.87
N ALA A 25 -11.81 -4.31 -0.99
CA ALA A 25 -12.89 -5.23 -1.33
C ALA A 25 -14.05 -5.16 -0.32
N LYS A 26 -13.75 -5.20 0.99
CA LYS A 26 -14.78 -5.04 2.05
C LYS A 26 -15.49 -3.69 1.99
N MET A 27 -14.76 -2.62 1.68
CA MET A 27 -15.32 -1.29 1.51
C MET A 27 -16.31 -1.25 0.35
N VAL A 28 -15.93 -1.83 -0.80
CA VAL A 28 -16.81 -1.90 -1.98
C VAL A 28 -18.06 -2.72 -1.69
N ASP A 29 -17.93 -3.86 -1.02
CA ASP A 29 -19.08 -4.70 -0.66
C ASP A 29 -20.04 -3.97 0.29
N GLU A 30 -19.53 -3.20 1.26
CA GLU A 30 -20.39 -2.39 2.14
C GLU A 30 -21.08 -1.24 1.39
N ILE A 31 -20.37 -0.55 0.50
CA ILE A 31 -20.97 0.51 -0.34
C ILE A 31 -22.10 -0.07 -1.21
N ARG A 32 -21.86 -1.22 -1.85
CA ARG A 32 -22.88 -1.92 -2.65
C ARG A 32 -24.08 -2.31 -1.80
N ARG A 33 -23.85 -2.89 -0.62
CA ARG A 33 -24.91 -3.25 0.32
C ARG A 33 -25.76 -2.05 0.70
N GLN A 34 -25.15 -0.88 0.96
CA GLN A 34 -25.90 0.34 1.28
C GLN A 34 -26.76 0.81 0.10
N PHE A 35 -26.23 0.82 -1.12
CA PHE A 35 -26.99 1.21 -2.31
C PHE A 35 -28.13 0.24 -2.64
N GLU A 36 -27.92 -1.06 -2.48
CA GLU A 36 -28.96 -2.08 -2.73
C GLU A 36 -30.07 -2.05 -1.67
N SER A 37 -29.71 -1.86 -0.39
CA SER A 37 -30.69 -1.82 0.70
C SER A 37 -31.43 -0.49 0.79
N ASN A 38 -30.83 0.62 0.34
CA ASN A 38 -31.47 1.92 0.31
C ASN A 38 -31.18 2.69 -1.00
N PRO A 39 -32.00 2.49 -2.05
CA PRO A 39 -31.83 3.18 -3.32
C PRO A 39 -31.97 4.70 -3.27
N LYS A 40 -32.53 5.26 -2.17
CA LYS A 40 -32.64 6.71 -1.98
C LYS A 40 -31.28 7.39 -1.83
N ILE A 41 -30.26 6.65 -1.40
CA ILE A 41 -28.88 7.15 -1.32
C ILE A 41 -28.38 7.53 -2.72
N LEU A 42 -28.67 6.72 -3.75
CA LEU A 42 -28.28 7.01 -5.13
C LEU A 42 -29.02 8.23 -5.71
N LYS A 43 -30.24 8.51 -5.22
CA LYS A 43 -31.02 9.69 -5.59
C LYS A 43 -30.60 10.95 -4.80
N GLY A 44 -29.74 10.80 -3.79
CA GLY A 44 -29.33 11.89 -2.90
C GLY A 44 -30.41 12.35 -1.92
N GLU A 45 -31.47 11.55 -1.73
CA GLU A 45 -32.57 11.87 -0.81
C GLU A 45 -32.23 11.55 0.65
N GLU A 46 -31.36 10.56 0.89
CA GLU A 46 -30.89 10.16 2.21
C GLU A 46 -29.36 9.99 2.22
N ALA A 47 -28.74 10.28 3.36
CA ALA A 47 -27.29 10.16 3.52
C ALA A 47 -26.86 8.69 3.72
N ALA A 48 -25.70 8.34 3.18
CA ALA A 48 -25.06 7.04 3.42
C ALA A 48 -24.54 6.91 4.86
N ASP A 49 -24.41 5.67 5.34
CA ASP A 49 -23.77 5.40 6.63
C ASP A 49 -22.25 5.40 6.47
N PHE A 50 -21.66 6.59 6.65
CA PHE A 50 -20.21 6.78 6.63
C PHE A 50 -19.50 6.13 7.82
N ASN A 51 -20.17 5.98 8.97
CA ASN A 51 -19.54 5.43 10.18
C ASN A 51 -19.11 3.98 9.96
N LYS A 52 -19.92 3.19 9.24
CA LYS A 52 -19.53 1.82 8.88
C LYS A 52 -18.30 1.77 7.98
N CYS A 53 -18.23 2.62 6.96
CA CYS A 53 -17.05 2.70 6.09
C CYS A 53 -15.79 3.09 6.89
N ILE A 54 -15.92 4.07 7.79
CA ILE A 54 -14.83 4.48 8.69
C ILE A 54 -14.39 3.33 9.59
N ASP A 55 -15.32 2.58 10.17
CA ASP A 55 -15.02 1.44 11.05
C ASP A 55 -14.28 0.33 10.30
N ILE A 56 -14.68 0.01 9.07
CA ILE A 56 -14.00 -0.96 8.20
C ILE A 56 -12.56 -0.53 7.92
N ALA A 57 -12.35 0.73 7.51
CA ALA A 57 -11.01 1.24 7.24
C ALA A 57 -10.12 1.26 8.49
N THR A 58 -10.69 1.65 9.64
CA THR A 58 -9.96 1.78 10.91
C THR A 58 -9.53 0.42 11.45
N LYS A 59 -10.48 -0.53 11.59
CA LYS A 59 -10.17 -1.87 12.09
C LYS A 59 -9.29 -2.64 11.12
N GLY A 60 -9.54 -2.47 9.82
CA GLY A 60 -8.75 -3.06 8.74
C GLY A 60 -7.28 -2.64 8.81
N SER A 61 -7.01 -1.34 8.86
CA SER A 61 -5.64 -0.82 8.88
C SER A 61 -4.86 -1.27 10.12
N ILE A 62 -5.45 -1.21 11.32
CA ILE A 62 -4.79 -1.64 12.56
C ILE A 62 -4.44 -3.13 12.49
N LYS A 63 -5.38 -3.98 12.09
CA LYS A 63 -5.17 -5.44 12.06
C LYS A 63 -4.08 -5.84 11.05
N GLU A 64 -4.09 -5.23 9.88
CA GLU A 64 -3.19 -5.62 8.80
C GLU A 64 -1.75 -5.12 9.02
N LEU A 65 -1.55 -4.03 9.77
CA LEU A 65 -0.22 -3.50 10.08
C LEU A 65 0.55 -4.31 11.13
N ILE A 66 -0.12 -5.19 11.90
CA ILE A 66 0.52 -6.01 12.94
C ILE A 66 1.63 -6.88 12.33
N LEU A 67 1.33 -7.61 11.26
CA LEU A 67 2.27 -8.56 10.67
C LEU A 67 3.51 -7.87 10.05
N PRO A 68 3.37 -6.84 9.19
CA PRO A 68 4.52 -6.09 8.68
C PRO A 68 5.39 -5.48 9.79
N SER A 69 4.77 -4.99 10.88
CA SER A 69 5.48 -4.41 12.02
C SER A 69 6.27 -5.46 12.82
N ILE A 70 5.72 -6.67 12.98
CA ILE A 70 6.45 -7.77 13.60
C ILE A 70 7.65 -8.16 12.74
N ILE A 71 7.48 -8.25 11.41
CA ILE A 71 8.56 -8.62 10.49
C ILE A 71 9.70 -7.61 10.55
N SER A 72 9.42 -6.30 10.59
CA SER A 72 10.45 -5.26 10.61
C SER A 72 11.33 -5.30 11.86
N ILE A 73 10.81 -5.78 12.99
CA ILE A 73 11.55 -5.91 14.25
C ILE A 73 12.18 -7.30 14.38
N ALA A 74 11.41 -8.35 14.15
CA ALA A 74 11.85 -9.73 14.40
C ALA A 74 12.95 -10.17 13.43
N THR A 75 12.93 -9.71 12.17
CA THR A 75 13.90 -10.14 11.16
C THR A 75 15.34 -9.72 11.50
N PRO A 76 15.67 -8.44 11.74
CA PRO A 76 17.03 -8.05 12.09
C PRO A 76 17.52 -8.74 13.37
N LEU A 77 16.67 -8.90 14.39
CA LEU A 77 17.02 -9.64 15.61
C LEU A 77 17.37 -11.10 15.30
N THR A 78 16.53 -11.77 14.52
CA THR A 78 16.73 -13.17 14.14
C THR A 78 18.03 -13.34 13.34
N VAL A 79 18.30 -12.43 12.39
CA VAL A 79 19.53 -12.46 11.59
C VAL A 79 20.75 -12.22 12.48
N GLY A 80 20.70 -11.26 13.40
CA GLY A 80 21.79 -10.95 14.31
C GLY A 80 22.10 -12.09 15.28
N ILE A 81 21.08 -12.69 15.90
CA ILE A 81 21.24 -13.77 16.89
C ILE A 81 21.74 -15.06 16.22
N LEU A 82 21.19 -15.45 15.07
CA LEU A 82 21.51 -16.73 14.44
C LEU A 82 22.77 -16.71 13.57
N PHE A 83 23.05 -15.59 12.89
CA PHE A 83 24.13 -15.50 11.90
C PHE A 83 25.22 -14.48 12.25
N GLY A 84 25.06 -13.75 13.36
CA GLY A 84 26.04 -12.81 13.87
C GLY A 84 26.04 -11.44 13.18
N VAL A 85 26.88 -10.54 13.71
CA VAL A 85 26.95 -9.12 13.33
C VAL A 85 27.33 -8.90 11.87
N ALA A 86 28.21 -9.72 11.30
CA ALA A 86 28.61 -9.60 9.89
C ALA A 86 27.44 -9.90 8.94
N ALA A 87 26.62 -10.91 9.28
CA ALA A 87 25.43 -11.23 8.51
C ALA A 87 24.33 -10.17 8.66
N LEU A 88 24.20 -9.56 9.84
CA LEU A 88 23.29 -8.44 10.11
C LEU A 88 23.69 -7.19 9.31
N ALA A 89 24.97 -6.84 9.27
CA ALA A 89 25.47 -5.74 8.45
C ALA A 89 25.16 -5.97 6.96
N ALA A 90 25.43 -7.17 6.45
CA ALA A 90 25.09 -7.53 5.08
C ALA A 90 23.57 -7.48 4.83
N PHE A 91 22.74 -7.90 5.79
CA PHE A 91 21.29 -7.79 5.73
C PHE A 91 20.81 -6.34 5.59
N LEU A 92 21.32 -5.43 6.41
CA LEU A 92 20.97 -4.01 6.34
C LEU A 92 21.36 -3.40 4.99
N VAL A 93 22.55 -3.70 4.47
CA VAL A 93 22.98 -3.24 3.13
C VAL A 93 22.02 -3.74 2.04
N GLY A 94 21.66 -5.02 2.06
CA GLY A 94 20.72 -5.59 1.08
C GLY A 94 19.32 -4.96 1.17
N ALA A 95 18.83 -4.72 2.38
CA ALA A 95 17.54 -4.08 2.62
C ALA A 95 17.52 -2.63 2.13
N ILE A 96 18.58 -1.86 2.41
CA ILE A 96 18.67 -0.46 1.98
C ILE A 96 18.72 -0.37 0.45
N LEU A 97 19.56 -1.16 -0.21
CA LEU A 97 19.72 -1.11 -1.67
C LEU A 97 18.41 -1.48 -2.39
N SER A 98 17.78 -2.59 -2.00
CA SER A 98 16.51 -3.01 -2.59
C SER A 98 15.36 -2.07 -2.22
N GLY A 99 15.29 -1.65 -0.96
CA GLY A 99 14.26 -0.76 -0.44
C GLY A 99 14.26 0.59 -1.14
N PHE A 100 15.43 1.18 -1.38
CA PHE A 100 15.55 2.43 -2.13
C PHE A 100 14.97 2.31 -3.54
N VAL A 101 15.33 1.26 -4.27
CA VAL A 101 14.81 1.02 -5.64
C VAL A 101 13.29 0.85 -5.62
N PHE A 102 12.76 0.04 -4.71
CA PHE A 102 11.33 -0.20 -4.59
C PHE A 102 10.54 1.05 -4.17
N ALA A 103 11.06 1.85 -3.24
CA ALA A 103 10.43 3.06 -2.75
C ALA A 103 10.25 4.09 -3.87
N ILE A 104 11.31 4.34 -4.66
CA ILE A 104 11.25 5.25 -5.80
C ILE A 104 10.32 4.70 -6.88
N MET A 105 10.46 3.43 -7.24
CA MET A 105 9.66 2.79 -8.27
C MET A 105 8.17 2.90 -7.96
N MET A 106 7.74 2.52 -6.75
CA MET A 106 6.33 2.53 -6.37
C MET A 106 5.77 3.96 -6.29
N SER A 107 6.51 4.89 -5.67
CA SER A 107 6.07 6.28 -5.52
C SER A 107 5.90 6.96 -6.88
N ASN A 108 6.88 6.79 -7.78
CA ASN A 108 6.84 7.41 -9.09
C ASN A 108 5.83 6.74 -10.02
N ALA A 109 5.73 5.41 -10.02
CA ALA A 109 4.76 4.70 -10.86
C ALA A 109 3.32 5.06 -10.46
N GLY A 110 3.01 5.05 -9.16
CA GLY A 110 1.68 5.46 -8.69
C GLY A 110 1.37 6.93 -8.98
N GLY A 111 2.34 7.83 -8.78
CA GLY A 111 2.18 9.24 -9.15
C GLY A 111 1.99 9.47 -10.65
N ALA A 112 2.66 8.68 -11.49
CA ALA A 112 2.50 8.74 -12.94
C ALA A 112 1.09 8.30 -13.38
N TRP A 113 0.55 7.23 -12.80
CA TRP A 113 -0.82 6.79 -13.09
C TRP A 113 -1.88 7.80 -12.66
N ASP A 114 -1.75 8.41 -11.47
CA ASP A 114 -2.68 9.46 -11.01
C ASP A 114 -2.63 10.69 -11.91
N ASN A 115 -1.42 11.14 -12.28
CA ASN A 115 -1.24 12.29 -13.15
C ASN A 115 -1.76 12.02 -14.56
N ALA A 116 -1.57 10.80 -15.09
CA ALA A 116 -2.13 10.42 -16.38
C ALA A 116 -3.67 10.43 -16.36
N LYS A 117 -4.28 9.91 -15.29
CA LYS A 117 -5.74 9.98 -15.09
C LYS A 117 -6.22 11.43 -15.04
N LYS A 118 -5.61 12.29 -14.21
CA LYS A 118 -5.95 13.72 -14.12
C LYS A 118 -5.82 14.44 -15.46
N TRP A 119 -4.76 14.16 -16.20
CA TRP A 119 -4.56 14.74 -17.53
C TRP A 119 -5.67 14.35 -18.52
N ILE A 120 -6.16 13.11 -18.46
CA ILE A 120 -7.32 12.67 -19.25
C ILE A 120 -8.60 13.34 -18.74
N GLU A 121 -8.78 13.47 -17.42
CA GLU A 121 -9.93 14.15 -16.80
C GLU A 121 -10.05 15.62 -17.23
N ASP A 122 -8.94 16.29 -17.53
CA ASP A 122 -8.88 17.67 -18.04
C ASP A 122 -9.34 17.81 -19.51
N GLY A 123 -9.76 16.72 -20.15
CA GLY A 123 -10.30 16.71 -21.51
C GLY A 123 -9.32 16.22 -22.58
N ASN A 124 -8.09 15.92 -22.20
CA ASN A 124 -7.16 15.26 -23.10
C ASN A 124 -7.61 13.81 -23.35
N LEU A 125 -7.40 13.31 -24.58
CA LEU A 125 -7.85 11.96 -24.99
C LEU A 125 -9.36 11.69 -24.76
N GLY A 126 -10.19 12.73 -24.86
CA GLY A 126 -11.65 12.61 -24.88
C GLY A 126 -12.35 12.82 -23.53
N GLY A 127 -11.62 12.98 -22.43
CA GLY A 127 -12.23 13.39 -21.17
C GLY A 127 -12.94 12.27 -20.39
N LYS A 128 -13.70 12.70 -19.38
CA LYS A 128 -14.42 11.82 -18.45
C LYS A 128 -15.47 10.97 -19.16
N GLY A 129 -15.59 9.71 -18.72
CA GLY A 129 -16.59 8.75 -19.20
C GLY A 129 -16.16 7.94 -20.43
N THR A 130 -15.05 8.29 -21.08
CA THR A 130 -14.46 7.51 -22.18
C THR A 130 -13.85 6.20 -21.68
N ASP A 131 -13.61 5.26 -22.59
CA ASP A 131 -12.94 4.01 -22.23
C ASP A 131 -11.46 4.22 -21.86
N VAL A 132 -10.83 5.25 -22.43
CA VAL A 132 -9.48 5.70 -22.04
C VAL A 132 -9.47 6.16 -20.58
N HIS A 133 -10.47 6.94 -20.17
CA HIS A 133 -10.63 7.39 -18.78
C HIS A 133 -10.87 6.22 -17.81
N LYS A 134 -11.68 5.22 -18.19
CA LYS A 134 -11.87 4.01 -17.37
C LYS A 134 -10.58 3.20 -17.22
N ALA A 135 -9.78 3.10 -18.28
CA ALA A 135 -8.48 2.45 -18.23
C ALA A 135 -7.50 3.20 -17.30
N SER A 136 -7.47 4.54 -17.36
CA SER A 136 -6.63 5.33 -16.45
C SER A 136 -7.06 5.24 -14.99
N ILE A 137 -8.36 5.15 -14.70
CA ILE A 137 -8.87 4.89 -13.34
C ILE A 137 -8.35 3.53 -12.84
N THR A 138 -8.36 2.51 -13.69
CA THR A 138 -7.85 1.18 -13.33
C THR A 138 -6.35 1.24 -12.98
N GLY A 139 -5.56 1.97 -13.77
CA GLY A 139 -4.13 2.20 -13.50
C GLY A 139 -3.89 2.94 -12.19
N ASP A 140 -4.65 4.01 -11.92
CA ASP A 140 -4.54 4.76 -10.66
C ASP A 140 -4.93 3.91 -9.44
N THR A 141 -5.97 3.08 -9.57
CA THR A 141 -6.38 2.14 -8.50
C THR A 141 -5.27 1.13 -8.16
N VAL A 142 -4.47 0.73 -9.15
CA VAL A 142 -3.26 -0.11 -8.92
C VAL A 142 -2.13 0.73 -8.29
N GLY A 143 -2.02 2.00 -8.67
CA GLY A 143 -1.02 2.95 -8.17
C GLY A 143 -1.25 3.46 -6.75
N ASP A 144 -2.48 3.50 -6.26
CA ASP A 144 -2.84 3.96 -4.90
C ASP A 144 -2.09 3.20 -3.79
N PRO A 145 -2.12 1.85 -3.71
CA PRO A 145 -1.35 1.14 -2.69
C PRO A 145 0.17 1.29 -2.89
N PHE A 146 0.64 1.60 -4.10
CA PHE A 146 2.05 1.82 -4.38
C PHE A 146 2.52 3.16 -3.82
N LYS A 147 1.86 4.27 -4.18
CA LYS A 147 2.29 5.63 -3.83
C LYS A 147 1.89 6.06 -2.42
N ASP A 148 0.78 5.56 -1.89
CA ASP A 148 0.24 6.04 -0.60
C ASP A 148 0.47 5.07 0.56
N THR A 149 0.82 3.81 0.29
CA THR A 149 1.02 2.80 1.34
C THR A 149 2.41 2.19 1.28
N ALA A 150 2.72 1.39 0.26
CA ALA A 150 3.92 0.57 0.24
C ALA A 150 5.20 1.40 0.01
N GLY A 151 5.22 2.28 -1.00
CA GLY A 151 6.38 3.08 -1.38
C GLY A 151 6.93 3.93 -0.22
N PRO A 152 6.12 4.81 0.38
CA PRO A 152 6.54 5.63 1.52
C PRO A 152 6.91 4.79 2.76
N SER A 153 6.20 3.69 3.02
CA SER A 153 6.42 2.88 4.22
C SER A 153 7.75 2.12 4.22
N ILE A 154 8.36 1.91 3.05
CA ILE A 154 9.71 1.32 2.97
C ILE A 154 10.73 2.18 3.71
N ASN A 155 10.61 3.51 3.67
CA ASN A 155 11.52 4.39 4.42
C ASN A 155 11.45 4.11 5.93
N THR A 156 10.24 4.03 6.47
CA THR A 156 10.02 3.68 7.89
C THR A 156 10.52 2.28 8.22
N LEU A 157 10.29 1.31 7.34
CA LEU A 157 10.84 -0.04 7.48
C LEU A 157 12.36 -0.02 7.65
N LEU A 158 13.08 0.71 6.79
CA LEU A 158 14.54 0.81 6.84
C LEU A 158 15.03 1.47 8.13
N VAL A 159 14.37 2.53 8.58
CA VAL A 159 14.68 3.20 9.85
C VAL A 159 14.48 2.25 11.03
N VAL A 160 13.33 1.58 11.11
CA VAL A 160 13.02 0.65 12.20
C VAL A 160 14.02 -0.51 12.24
N MET A 161 14.35 -1.11 11.08
CA MET A 161 15.33 -2.19 11.03
C MET A 161 16.73 -1.73 11.45
N SER A 162 17.13 -0.53 11.05
CA SER A 162 18.45 0.03 11.41
C SER A 162 18.54 0.33 12.92
N LEU A 163 17.48 0.90 13.49
CA LEU A 163 17.39 1.16 14.94
C LEU A 163 17.34 -0.13 15.76
N THR A 164 16.64 -1.16 15.27
CA THR A 164 16.54 -2.46 15.94
C THR A 164 17.87 -3.22 15.90
N ALA A 165 18.68 -2.99 14.87
CA ALA A 165 19.98 -3.63 14.68
C ALA A 165 21.16 -2.92 15.37
N SER A 166 20.93 -1.72 15.91
CA SER A 166 21.92 -0.91 16.65
C SER A 166 21.95 -1.33 18.11
#